data_AF-A0A8S2Y5F8-F1
#
_entry.id   AF-A0A8S2Y5F8-F1
#
_cell.length_a   1.000
_cell.length_b   1.000
_cell.length_c   1.000
_cell.angle_alpha   90.00
_cell.angle_beta   90.00
_cell.angle_gamma   90.00
#
_symmetry.space_group_name_H-M   'P 1'
#
loop_
_entity.id
_entity.type
_entity.pdbx_description
1 polymer ?
#
loop_
_entity_poly.entity_id
_entity_poly.type
_entity_poly.pdbx_seq_one_letter_code
_entity_poly.pdbx_strand_id
1 'polypeptide(L)' 'TQQVILIAGDTGCGKSTQIPRFLLEAGFDKIACTQPRRIACISLAKRVSYETLNEYDNQV' A
#
# COMPACT_ATOMS: atom_id res chain seq x y z
N THR A 1 14.85 16.09 11.71
CA THR A 1 14.88 14.71 12.26
C THR A 1 14.03 13.84 11.37
N GLN A 2 14.52 12.67 10.94
CA GLN A 2 13.71 11.73 10.16
C GLN A 2 12.89 10.88 11.13
N GLN A 3 11.56 10.92 11.04
CA GLN A 3 10.68 10.03 11.81
C GLN A 3 10.64 8.65 11.14
N VAL A 4 10.79 7.60 11.94
CA VAL A 4 10.80 6.20 11.49
C VAL A 4 9.84 5.40 12.36
N ILE A 5 9.01 4.57 11.73
CA ILE A 5 8.06 3.68 12.41
C ILE A 5 8.32 2.25 11.93
N LEU A 6 8.43 1.31 12.86
CA LEU A 6 8.50 -0.13 12.56
C LEU A 6 7.09 -0.74 12.65
N ILE A 7 6.62 -1.30 11.53
CA ILE A 7 5.33 -2.01 11.48
C ILE A 7 5.61 -3.50 11.29
N ALA A 8 5.33 -4.29 12.32
CA ALA A 8 5.55 -5.74 12.33
C ALA A 8 4.22 -6.52 12.23
N GLY A 9 4.30 -7.73 11.68
CA GLY A 9 3.18 -8.67 11.60
C GLY A 9 3.51 -9.80 10.62
N ASP A 10 2.72 -10.87 10.62
CA ASP A 10 2.99 -12.06 9.82
C ASP A 10 2.86 -11.84 8.31
N THR A 11 3.47 -12.72 7.52
CA THR A 11 3.26 -12.72 6.07
C THR A 11 1.78 -13.02 5.78
N GLY A 12 1.16 -12.22 4.90
CA GLY A 12 -0.26 -12.39 4.56
C GLY A 12 -1.23 -11.54 5.40
N CYS A 13 -0.78 -10.85 6.46
CA CYS A 13 -1.67 -9.98 7.25
C CYS A 13 -2.03 -8.63 6.58
N GLY A 14 -1.71 -8.45 5.29
CA GLY A 14 -2.14 -7.27 4.53
C GLY A 14 -1.24 -6.02 4.63
N LYS A 15 -0.09 -6.06 5.31
CA LYS A 15 0.80 -4.87 5.47
C LYS A 15 1.10 -4.16 4.16
N SER A 16 1.66 -4.89 3.18
CA SER A 16 2.10 -4.26 1.93
C SER A 16 0.95 -3.74 1.08
N THR A 17 -0.27 -4.26 1.23
CA THR A 17 -1.46 -3.84 0.46
C THR A 17 -2.22 -2.70 1.15
N GLN A 18 -2.37 -2.73 2.48
CA GLN A 18 -3.21 -1.78 3.22
C GLN A 18 -2.47 -0.52 3.68
N ILE A 19 -1.18 -0.62 4.05
CA ILE A 19 -0.43 0.57 4.51
C ILE A 19 -0.36 1.68 3.45
N PRO A 20 -0.09 1.39 2.16
CA PRO A 20 -0.06 2.44 1.14
C PRO A 20 -1.42 3.12 0.96
N ARG A 21 -2.51 2.38 1.09
CA ARG A 21 -3.88 2.93 1.10
C ARG A 21 -4.08 3.89 2.27
N PHE A 22 -3.77 3.46 3.49
CA PHE A 22 -3.99 4.31 4.68
C PHE A 22 -3.18 5.61 4.60
N LEU A 23 -1.98 5.56 4.02
CA LEU A 23 -1.19 6.76 3.76
C LEU A 23 -1.88 7.66 2.71
N LEU A 24 -2.43 7.10 1.63
CA LEU A 24 -3.17 7.88 0.63
C LEU A 24 -4.41 8.55 1.25
N GLU A 25 -5.19 7.82 2.03
CA GLU A 25 -6.37 8.33 2.76
C GLU A 25 -6.00 9.42 3.77
N ALA A 26 -4.83 9.31 4.40
CA ALA A 26 -4.28 10.33 5.30
C ALA A 26 -3.76 11.58 4.56
N GLY A 27 -3.86 11.63 3.22
CA GLY A 27 -3.49 12.78 2.40
C GLY A 27 -2.05 12.78 1.87
N PHE A 28 -1.33 11.66 1.97
CA PHE A 28 -0.01 11.52 1.35
C PHE A 28 -0.15 11.21 -0.15
N ASP A 29 0.52 11.97 -1.00
CA ASP A 29 0.41 11.88 -2.47
C ASP A 29 1.62 11.18 -3.13
N LYS A 30 2.78 11.16 -2.47
CA LYS A 30 4.04 10.60 -3.00
C LYS A 30 4.54 9.45 -2.12
N ILE A 31 3.95 8.28 -2.31
CA ILE A 31 4.25 7.07 -1.54
C ILE A 31 5.12 6.12 -2.36
N ALA A 32 6.32 5.80 -1.85
CA ALA A 32 7.20 4.80 -2.45
C ALA A 32 7.13 3.49 -1.66
N CYS A 33 6.69 2.42 -2.32
CA CYS A 33 6.68 1.07 -1.76
C CYS A 33 7.75 0.23 -2.44
N THR A 34 8.67 -0.33 -1.66
CA THR A 34 9.73 -1.21 -2.19
C THR A 34 9.45 -2.66 -1.85
N GLN A 35 9.82 -3.56 -2.77
CA GLN A 35 9.75 -5.01 -2.58
C GLN A 35 11.06 -5.63 -3.09
N PRO A 36 11.66 -6.57 -2.36
CA PRO A 36 12.95 -7.15 -2.75
C PRO A 36 12.87 -8.01 -4.02
N ARG A 37 11.67 -8.45 -4.41
CA ARG A 37 11.43 -9.27 -5.61
C ARG A 37 10.59 -8.51 -6.62
N ARG A 38 11.04 -8.48 -7.88
CA ARG A 38 10.34 -7.84 -9.01
C ARG A 38 8.88 -8.29 -9.11
N ILE A 39 8.63 -9.60 -9.05
CA ILE A 39 7.28 -10.17 -9.18
C ILE A 39 6.37 -9.70 -8.03
N ALA A 40 6.91 -9.56 -6.82
CA ALA A 40 6.15 -9.05 -5.68
C ALA A 40 5.79 -7.57 -5.85
N CYS A 41 6.71 -6.75 -6.39
CA CYS A 41 6.44 -5.34 -6.71
C CYS A 41 5.30 -5.20 -7.74
N ILE A 42 5.38 -5.95 -8.85
CA ILE A 42 4.36 -5.91 -9.91
C ILE A 42 3.00 -6.39 -9.41
N SER A 43 2.98 -7.52 -8.69
CA SER A 43 1.74 -8.07 -8.12
C SER A 43 1.10 -7.11 -7.12
N LEU A 44 1.91 -6.51 -6.26
CA LEU A 44 1.44 -5.55 -5.28
C LEU A 44 0.85 -4.30 -5.94
N ALA A 45 1.53 -3.72 -6.93
CA ALA A 45 1.04 -2.54 -7.65
C ALA A 45 -0.32 -2.81 -8.31
N LYS A 46 -0.47 -3.96 -8.97
CA LYS A 46 -1.76 -4.38 -9.54
C LYS A 46 -2.84 -4.54 -8.48
N ARG A 47 -2.51 -5.14 -7.34
CA ARG A 47 -3.46 -5.36 -6.25
C ARG A 47 -3.93 -4.04 -5.64
N VAL A 48 -3.00 -3.14 -5.31
CA VAL A 48 -3.32 -1.82 -4.75
C VAL A 48 -4.16 -1.02 -5.74
N SER A 49 -3.78 -0.98 -7.03
CA SER A 49 -4.56 -0.32 -8.08
C SER A 49 -6.01 -0.83 -8.15
N TYR A 50 -6.20 -2.14 -8.14
CA TYR A 50 -7.54 -2.73 -8.18
C TYR A 50 -8.37 -2.37 -6.94
N GLU A 51 -7.81 -2.51 -5.75
CA GLU A 51 -8.55 -2.24 -4.51
C GLU A 51 -8.90 -0.76 -4.39
N THR A 52 -7.99 0.16 -4.77
CA THR A 52 -8.23 1.60 -4.74
C THR A 52 -9.26 2.04 -5.79
N LEU A 53 -9.19 1.52 -7.03
CA LEU A 53 -10.18 1.83 -8.07
C LEU A 53 -11.59 1.38 -7.69
N ASN A 54 -11.73 0.17 -7.15
CA ASN A 54 -13.03 -0.33 -6.73
C ASN A 54 -13.60 0.46 -5.55
N GLU A 55 -12.78 0.95 -4.63
CA GLU A 55 -13.25 1.78 -3.53
C GLU A 55 -13.72 3.16 -4.02
N TYR A 56 -13.03 3.76 -4.98
CA TYR A 56 -13.51 4.98 -5.62
C TYR A 56 -14.89 4.77 -6.25
N ASP A 57 -15.10 3.68 -7.00
CA ASP A 57 -16.40 3.37 -7.63
C ASP A 57 -17.54 3.17 -6.61
N ASN A 58 -17.24 2.78 -5.37
CA ASN A 58 -18.24 2.61 -4.30
C ASN A 58 -18.51 3.91 -3.51
N GLN A 59 -17.74 4.97 -3.73
CA GLN A 59 -17.89 6.27 -3.06
C GLN A 59 -18.50 7.35 -3.96
N VAL A 60 -18.82 7.04 -5.22
CA VAL A 60 -19.54 7.93 -6.17
C VAL A 60 -21.00 7.54 -6.28
#